data_AF-A0A9X5HEH6-F1
#
_entry.id   AF-A0A9X5HEH6-F1
#
_cell.length_a   1.000
_cell.length_b   1.000
_cell.length_c   1.000
_cell.angle_alpha   90.00
_cell.angle_beta   90.00
_cell.angle_gamma   90.00
#
_symmetry.space_group_name_H-M   'P 1'
#
loop_
_entity.id
_entity.type
_entity.pdbx_description
1 polymer ?
#
loop_
_entity_poly.entity_id
_entity_poly.type
_entity_poly.pdbx_seq_one_letter_code
_entity_poly.pdbx_strand_id
1 'polypeptide(L)' 'MRGRIRGRRPDDAPVIGLDLGGTKIAAALVAPDGTVLARHSRPTPATEGAQAVLDALADTARAVRTPAATAIG' A
#
# COMPACT_ATOMS: atom_id res chain seq x y z
N MET A 1 19.75 28.42 19.26
CA MET A 1 19.38 27.62 18.06
C MET A 1 18.09 26.88 18.40
N ARG A 2 16.91 27.37 17.99
CA ARG A 2 15.61 26.79 18.40
C ARG A 2 15.30 25.59 17.49
N GLY A 3 15.29 24.39 18.07
CA GLY A 3 14.86 23.17 17.41
C GLY A 3 13.40 23.30 16.97
N ARG A 4 13.17 23.35 15.66
CA ARG A 4 11.83 23.35 15.09
C ARG A 4 11.37 21.90 15.07
N ILE A 5 10.46 21.53 15.98
CA ILE A 5 9.67 20.30 15.86
C ILE A 5 8.88 20.44 14.56
N ARG A 6 9.39 19.88 13.45
CA ARG A 6 8.63 19.81 12.20
C ARG A 6 7.61 18.69 12.40
N GLY A 7 6.33 19.07 12.58
CA GLY A 7 5.24 18.12 12.46
C GLY A 7 5.36 17.39 11.12
N ARG A 8 5.20 16.06 11.15
CA ARG A 8 5.30 15.18 9.98
C ARG A 8 4.42 15.73 8.87
N ARG A 9 5.00 16.04 7.69
CA ARG A 9 4.18 16.41 6.55
C ARG A 9 3.46 15.16 6.03
N PRO A 10 2.26 15.28 5.44
CA PRO A 10 1.62 14.16 4.74
C PRO A 10 2.57 13.48 3.74
N ASP A 11 3.43 14.29 3.13
CA ASP A 11 4.46 13.88 2.15
C ASP A 11 5.62 13.09 2.76
N ASP A 12 5.78 13.09 4.09
CA ASP A 12 6.79 12.30 4.84
C ASP A 12 6.23 10.95 5.34
N ALA A 13 4.99 10.61 4.97
CA ALA A 13 4.40 9.33 5.30
C ALA A 13 4.74 8.26 4.25
N PRO A 14 5.09 7.02 4.67
CA PRO A 14 5.09 5.91 3.75
C PRO A 14 3.74 5.78 3.06
N VAL A 15 3.76 5.42 1.80
CA VAL A 15 2.57 5.22 0.97
C VAL A 15 2.40 3.75 0.64
N ILE A 16 1.16 3.30 0.51
CA ILE A 16 0.83 1.97 -0.02
C ILE A 16 0.44 2.15 -1.48
N GLY A 17 1.18 1.53 -2.40
CA GLY A 17 0.78 1.40 -3.80
C GLY A 17 0.14 0.04 -4.06
N LEU A 18 -0.88 0.01 -4.91
CA LEU A 18 -1.58 -1.20 -5.35
C LEU A 18 -1.47 -1.37 -6.87
N ASP A 19 -1.30 -2.61 -7.31
CA ASP A 19 -1.26 -3.01 -8.72
C ASP A 19 -2.22 -4.18 -8.93
N LEU A 20 -3.31 -3.95 -9.67
CA LEU A 20 -4.30 -4.95 -10.02
C LEU A 20 -4.17 -5.32 -11.50
N GLY A 21 -3.56 -6.48 -11.76
CA GLY A 21 -3.56 -7.11 -13.06
C GLY A 21 -4.59 -8.24 -13.18
N GLY A 22 -4.81 -8.74 -14.40
CA GLY A 22 -5.72 -9.86 -14.63
C GLY A 22 -5.32 -11.17 -13.92
N THR A 23 -4.03 -11.32 -13.60
CA THR A 23 -3.48 -12.55 -12.99
C THR A 23 -2.96 -12.33 -11.56
N LYS A 24 -2.54 -11.11 -11.22
CA LYS A 24 -1.84 -10.82 -9.96
C LYS A 24 -2.33 -9.51 -9.37
N ILE A 25 -2.49 -9.52 -8.05
CA ILE A 25 -2.63 -8.33 -7.21
C ILE A 25 -1.31 -8.15 -6.45
N ALA A 26 -0.75 -6.94 -6.43
CA ALA A 26 0.43 -6.60 -5.65
C ALA A 26 0.20 -5.34 -4.80
N ALA A 27 0.84 -5.31 -3.63
CA ALA A 27 0.91 -4.16 -2.75
C ALA A 27 2.36 -3.92 -2.32
N ALA A 28 2.74 -2.65 -2.18
CA ALA A 28 4.02 -2.26 -1.61
C ALA A 28 3.85 -1.08 -0.66
N LEU A 29 4.50 -1.15 0.51
CA LEU A 29 4.69 0.00 1.39
C LEU A 29 6.01 0.67 1.00
N VAL A 30 5.95 1.95 0.63
CA VAL A 30 7.07 2.71 0.09
C VAL A 30 7.32 3.93 0.97
N ALA A 31 8.55 4.07 1.48
CA ALA A 31 8.98 5.24 2.24
C ALA A 31 9.03 6.49 1.33
N PRO A 32 9.04 7.71 1.92
CA PRO A 32 9.12 8.96 1.14
C PRO A 32 10.35 9.07 0.23
N ASP A 33 11.45 8.39 0.56
CA ASP A 33 12.67 8.34 -0.24
C ASP A 33 12.62 7.30 -1.38
N GLY A 34 11.48 6.64 -1.57
CA GLY A 34 11.28 5.58 -2.57
C GLY A 34 11.69 4.18 -2.10
N THR A 35 12.23 4.02 -0.89
CA THR A 35 12.59 2.71 -0.35
C THR A 35 11.36 1.84 -0.15
N VAL A 36 11.36 0.62 -0.68
CA VAL A 36 10.28 -0.33 -0.43
C VAL A 36 10.49 -1.04 0.90
N LEU A 37 9.60 -0.74 1.86
CA LEU A 37 9.64 -1.25 3.23
C LEU A 37 8.99 -2.63 3.38
N ALA A 38 7.96 -2.91 2.57
CA ALA A 38 7.26 -4.20 2.56
C ALA A 38 6.62 -4.44 1.18
N ARG A 39 6.46 -5.72 0.81
CA ARG A 39 5.72 -6.14 -0.38
C ARG A 39 4.83 -7.32 -0.06
N HIS A 40 3.70 -7.39 -0.73
CA HIS A 40 2.81 -8.55 -0.73
C HIS A 40 2.21 -8.74 -2.12
N SER A 41 1.95 -9.98 -2.51
CA SER A 41 1.24 -10.28 -3.75
C SER A 41 0.46 -11.58 -3.64
N ARG A 42 -0.63 -11.66 -4.41
CA ARG A 42 -1.46 -12.86 -4.55
C ARG A 42 -2.02 -12.99 -5.98
N PRO A 43 -2.48 -14.18 -6.40
CA PRO A 43 -3.25 -14.32 -7.63
C PRO A 43 -4.54 -13.50 -7.60
N THR A 44 -4.96 -12.98 -8.75
CA THR A 44 -6.27 -12.34 -8.92
C THR A 44 -7.35 -13.42 -9.05
N PRO A 45 -8.39 -13.44 -8.20
CA PRO A 45 -9.50 -14.40 -8.30
C PRO A 45 -10.48 -14.00 -9.40
N ALA A 46 -9.99 -13.86 -10.64
CA ALA A 46 -10.73 -13.27 -11.75
C ALA A 46 -12.00 -14.04 -12.14
N THR A 47 -12.02 -15.36 -11.90
CA THR A 47 -13.16 -16.23 -12.17
C THR A 47 -14.22 -16.22 -11.07
N GLU A 48 -13.91 -15.64 -9.91
CA GLU A 48 -14.80 -15.59 -8.74
C GLU A 48 -15.63 -14.30 -8.69
N GLY A 49 -15.41 -13.39 -9.65
CA GLY A 49 -16.17 -12.16 -9.83
C GLY A 49 -15.58 -10.94 -9.13
N ALA A 50 -16.18 -9.78 -9.39
CA ALA A 50 -15.64 -8.48 -8.99
C ALA A 50 -15.50 -8.32 -7.47
N GLN A 51 -16.45 -8.85 -6.68
CA GLN A 51 -16.40 -8.75 -5.23
C GLN A 51 -15.19 -9.50 -4.65
N ALA A 52 -14.93 -10.72 -5.12
CA ALA A 52 -13.76 -11.49 -4.70
C ALA A 52 -12.43 -10.77 -5.04
N VAL A 53 -12.39 -10.07 -6.18
CA VAL A 53 -11.23 -9.25 -6.56
C VAL A 53 -11.06 -8.05 -5.62
N LEU A 54 -12.14 -7.36 -5.26
CA LEU A 54 -12.09 -6.22 -4.34
C LEU A 54 -11.69 -6.65 -2.92
N ASP A 55 -12.22 -7.77 -2.43
CA ASP A 55 -11.86 -8.35 -1.14
C ASP A 55 -10.37 -8.74 -1.14
N ALA A 56 -9.91 -9.39 -2.22
CA ALA A 56 -8.51 -9.75 -2.38
C ALA A 56 -7.57 -8.53 -2.44
N LEU A 57 -8.00 -7.45 -3.09
CA LEU A 57 -7.26 -6.18 -3.13
C LEU A 57 -7.15 -5.56 -1.73
N ALA A 58 -8.25 -5.53 -0.98
CA ALA A 58 -8.29 -5.02 0.38
C ALA A 58 -7.39 -5.84 1.32
N ASP A 59 -7.42 -7.16 1.23
CA ASP A 59 -6.54 -8.05 2.00
C ASP A 59 -5.06 -7.80 1.67
N THR A 60 -4.75 -7.63 0.37
CA THR A 60 -3.38 -7.36 -0.08
C THR A 60 -2.88 -6.01 0.46
N ALA A 61 -3.74 -4.98 0.50
CA ALA A 61 -3.42 -3.69 1.11
C ALA A 61 -3.18 -3.81 2.62
N ARG A 62 -4.03 -4.58 3.34
CA ARG A 62 -3.88 -4.81 4.79
C ARG A 62 -2.57 -5.53 5.12
N ALA A 63 -2.11 -6.45 4.26
CA ALA A 63 -0.89 -7.22 4.48
C ALA A 63 0.39 -6.36 4.56
N VAL A 64 0.37 -5.14 4.00
CA VAL A 64 1.50 -4.19 4.07
C VAL A 64 1.18 -2.94 4.88
N ARG A 65 -0.01 -2.84 5.47
CA ARG A 65 -0.48 -1.63 6.16
C ARG A 65 0.28 -1.41 7.47
N THR A 66 0.69 -0.17 7.70
CA THR A 66 1.15 0.32 9.01
C THR A 66 0.28 1.49 9.47
N PRO A 67 0.22 1.80 10.77
CA PRO A 67 -0.56 2.95 11.27
C PRO A 67 -0.15 4.29 10.65
N ALA A 68 1.09 4.40 10.19
CA ALA A 68 1.68 5.61 9.67
C ALA A 68 1.57 5.75 8.15
N ALA A 69 0.94 4.79 7.46
CA ALA A 69 0.86 4.75 6.00
C ALA A 69 -0.42 5.39 5.44
N THR A 70 -0.28 6.13 4.35
CA THR A 70 -1.40 6.61 3.51
C THR A 70 -1.53 5.70 2.28
N ALA A 71 -2.73 5.46 1.77
CA ALA A 71 -2.91 4.68 0.54
C ALA A 71 -2.91 5.61 -0.69
N ILE A 72 -2.23 5.20 -1.77
CA ILE A 72 -2.33 5.79 -3.10
C ILE A 72 -2.85 4.68 -4.03
N GLY A 73 -3.98 4.96 -4.68
CA GLY A 73 -4.64 4.06 -5.62
C GLY A 73 -4.01 4.11 -7.00
#